data_AF-A0A9D2MXP1-F1
#
_entry.id   AF-A0A9D2MXP1-F1
#
_cell.length_a   1.000
_cell.length_b   1.000
_cell.length_c   1.000
_cell.angle_alpha   90.00
_cell.angle_beta   90.00
_cell.angle_gamma   90.00
#
_symmetry.space_group_name_H-M   'P 1'
#
loop_
_entity.id
_entity.type
_entity.pdbx_description
1 polymer ?
#
loop_
_entity_poly.entity_id
_entity_poly.type
_entity_poly.pdbx_seq_one_letter_code
_entity_poly.pdbx_strand_id
1 'polypeptide(L)' 'MFQKKEDRFLVKSREGFQGGDLVVLVDKQTGVNYVSFVGLGAATFTPLVDRDGKPLTDSLPLENL' A
#
# COMPACT_ATOMS: atom_id res chain seq x y z
N MET A 1 -25.79 14.80 -5.98
CA MET A 1 -24.72 14.83 -4.96
C MET A 1 -23.83 13.62 -5.19
N PHE A 2 -22.52 13.80 -5.39
CA PHE A 2 -21.59 12.67 -5.49
C PHE A 2 -21.26 12.18 -4.08
N GLN A 3 -21.58 10.93 -3.76
CA GLN A 3 -21.15 10.31 -2.51
C GLN A 3 -19.64 10.05 -2.59
N LYS A 4 -18.88 10.54 -1.60
CA LYS A 4 -17.45 10.24 -1.48
C LYS A 4 -17.33 8.75 -1.14
N LYS A 5 -16.75 7.96 -2.06
CA LYS A 5 -16.42 6.56 -1.80
C LYS A 5 -15.32 6.52 -0.73
N GLU A 6 -15.38 5.52 0.14
CA GLU A 6 -14.25 5.25 1.02
C GLU A 6 -12.99 4.94 0.21
N ASP A 7 -11.85 5.38 0.72
CA ASP A 7 -10.55 5.08 0.12
C ASP A 7 -10.30 3.57 0.20
N ARG A 8 -9.82 2.94 -0.87
CA ARG A 8 -9.57 1.49 -0.91
C ARG A 8 -8.28 1.09 -0.21
N PHE A 9 -7.26 1.94 -0.28
CA PHE A 9 -5.92 1.65 0.22
C PHE A 9 -5.65 2.39 1.52
N LEU A 10 -4.94 1.74 2.44
CA LEU A 10 -4.50 2.33 3.71
C LEU A 10 -2.97 2.43 3.72
N VAL A 11 -2.42 3.56 4.18
CA VAL A 11 -0.96 3.77 4.33
C VAL A 11 -0.49 3.10 5.61
N LYS A 12 0.19 1.96 5.48
CA LYS A 12 0.73 1.19 6.60
C LYS A 12 2.07 1.73 7.10
N SER A 13 2.93 2.16 6.18
CA SER A 13 4.16 2.85 6.55
C SER A 13 4.56 3.85 5.49
N ARG A 14 5.35 4.83 5.92
CA ARG A 14 5.95 5.84 5.06
C ARG A 14 7.34 6.15 5.59
N GLU A 15 8.31 6.11 4.71
CA GLU A 15 9.69 6.50 5.00
C GLU A 15 10.20 7.44 3.92
N GLY A 16 11.06 8.39 4.29
CA GLY A 16 11.74 9.23 3.32
C GLY A 16 12.83 8.43 2.61
N PHE A 17 12.86 8.47 1.28
CA PHE A 17 13.84 7.77 0.47
C PHE A 17 14.23 8.59 -0.77
N GLN A 18 15.54 8.84 -0.97
CA GLN A 18 16.12 9.41 -2.19
C GLN A 18 15.29 10.52 -2.90
N GLY A 19 14.87 11.55 -2.16
CA GLY A 19 14.12 12.69 -2.73
C GLY A 19 12.61 12.48 -2.91
N GLY A 20 12.05 11.42 -2.34
CA GLY A 20 10.61 11.18 -2.24
C GLY A 20 10.27 10.35 -0.98
N ASP A 21 9.09 9.76 -0.99
CA ASP A 21 8.62 8.83 0.04
C ASP A 21 8.54 7.42 -0.53
N LEU A 22 9.06 6.43 0.20
CA LEU A 22 8.71 5.03 0.01
C LEU A 22 7.53 4.71 0.94
N VAL A 23 6.43 4.25 0.35
CA VAL A 23 5.16 4.04 1.06
C VAL A 23 4.75 2.59 0.93
N VAL A 24 4.36 1.97 2.04
CA VAL A 24 3.68 0.68 2.04
C VAL A 24 2.18 0.91 2.19
N LEU A 25 1.42 0.34 1.28
CA LEU A 25 -0.04 0.45 1.20
C LEU A 25 -0.67 -0.93 1.35
N VAL A 26 -1.82 -1.01 2.01
CA VAL A 26 -2.62 -2.23 2.13
C VAL A 26 -3.94 -2.03 1.40
N ASP A 27 -4.30 -2.97 0.52
CA ASP A 27 -5.63 -3.03 -0.10
C ASP A 27 -6.65 -3.58 0.90
N LYS A 28 -7.58 -2.75 1.37
CA LYS A 28 -8.60 -3.16 2.35
C LYS A 28 -9.54 -4.27 1.86
N GLN A 29 -9.58 -4.55 0.56
CA GLN A 29 -10.43 -5.61 -0.01
C GLN A 29 -9.76 -6.97 -0.05
N THR A 30 -8.43 -7.01 -0.18
CA THR A 30 -7.67 -8.26 -0.41
C THR A 30 -6.63 -8.53 0.66
N GLY A 31 -6.28 -7.54 1.47
CA GLY A 31 -5.18 -7.58 2.43
C GLY A 31 -3.81 -7.41 1.78
N VAL A 32 -3.69 -7.39 0.45
CA VAL A 32 -2.39 -7.34 -0.24
C VAL A 32 -1.64 -6.05 0.07
N ASN A 33 -0.35 -6.19 0.39
CA ASN A 33 0.57 -5.11 0.65
C ASN A 33 1.30 -4.72 -0.64
N TYR A 34 1.44 -3.42 -0.87
CA TYR A 34 2.13 -2.83 -2.02
C TYR A 34 3.20 -1.86 -1.54
N VAL A 35 4.32 -1.81 -2.24
CA VAL A 35 5.30 -0.73 -2.11
C VAL A 35 5.12 0.24 -3.28
N SER A 36 5.16 1.53 -2.96
CA SER A 36 5.11 2.62 -3.92
C SER A 36 6.19 3.63 -3.61
N PHE A 37 6.90 4.09 -4.64
CA PHE A 37 7.73 5.29 -4.53
C PHE A 37 6.93 6.50 -5.00
N VAL A 38 6.80 7.50 -4.13
CA VAL A 38 6.09 8.75 -4.40
C VAL A 38 7.10 9.89 -4.37
N GLY A 39 7.48 10.39 -5.54
CA GLY A 39 8.41 11.51 -5.70
C GLY A 39 8.01 12.39 -6.89
N LEU A 40 8.96 13.12 -7.48
CA LEU A 40 8.71 13.99 -8.64
C LEU A 40 8.46 13.23 -9.96
N GLY A 41 8.62 11.90 -9.96
CA GLY A 41 8.43 11.02 -11.12
C GLY A 41 7.13 10.21 -11.07
N ALA A 42 7.01 9.22 -11.97
CA ALA A 42 5.87 8.31 -11.98
C ALA A 42 5.80 7.50 -10.68
N ALA A 43 4.61 7.44 -10.08
CA ALA A 43 4.35 6.56 -8.95
C ALA A 43 4.35 5.10 -9.43
N THR A 44 5.12 4.26 -8.78
CA THR A 44 5.12 2.81 -9.01
C THR A 44 4.20 2.13 -8.01
N PHE A 45 3.64 0.97 -8.36
CA PHE A 45 2.77 0.21 -7.46
C PHE A 45 3.09 -1.28 -7.59
N THR A 46 3.91 -1.79 -6.68
CA THR A 46 4.47 -3.14 -6.79
C THR A 46 3.99 -3.99 -5.61
N PRO A 47 3.37 -5.17 -5.83
CA PRO A 47 3.02 -6.07 -4.74
C PRO A 47 4.28 -6.50 -3.99
N LEU A 48 4.25 -6.41 -2.66
CA LEU A 48 5.23 -7.09 -1.83
C LEU A 48 4.92 -8.58 -1.84
N VAL A 49 5.96 -9.40 -1.87
CA VAL A 49 5.83 -10.87 -1.88
C VAL A 49 6.55 -11.48 -0.69
N ASP A 50 6.05 -12.62 -0.24
CA ASP A 50 6.70 -13.46 0.75
C ASP A 50 7.84 -14.29 0.14
N ARG A 51 8.43 -15.18 0.95
CA ARG A 51 9.56 -16.03 0.55
C ARG A 51 9.19 -17.05 -0.54
N ASP A 52 7.91 -17.40 -0.68
CA ASP A 52 7.41 -18.33 -1.69
C ASP A 52 6.98 -17.59 -2.97
N GLY A 53 7.14 -16.27 -3.01
CA GLY A 53 6.73 -15.42 -4.13
C GLY A 53 5.24 -15.14 -4.17
N LYS A 54 4.49 -15.46 -3.11
CA LYS A 54 3.06 -15.12 -3.02
C LYS A 54 2.91 -13.68 -2.51
N PRO A 55 1.82 -12.97 -2.86
CA PRO A 55 1.57 -11.64 -2.33
C PRO A 55 1.54 -11.65 -0.80
N LEU A 56 2.26 -10.71 -0.18
CA LEU A 56 2.24 -10.50 1.25
C LEU A 56 0.92 -9.85 1.65
N THR A 57 0.17 -10.48 2.55
CA THR A 57 -1.17 -10.03 2.94
C THR A 57 -1.29 -9.78 4.43
N ASP A 58 -2.03 -8.74 4.80
CA ASP A 58 -2.58 -8.55 6.13
C ASP A 58 -3.94 -9.25 6.24
N SER A 59 -4.23 -9.81 7.41
CA SER A 59 -5.53 -10.41 7.70
C SER A 59 -6.64 -9.36 7.67
N LEU A 60 -7.79 -9.72 7.10
CA LEU A 60 -8.98 -8.88 7.09
C LEU A 60 -9.96 -9.31 8.20
N PRO A 61 -10.71 -8.37 8.82
CA PRO A 61 -10.57 -6.92 8.68
C PRO A 61 -9.21 -6.43 9.21
N LEU A 62 -8.70 -5.32 8.68
CA LEU A 62 -7.41 -4.79 9.11
C LEU A 62 -7.51 -4.32 10.57
N GLU A 63 -6.97 -5.11 11.48
CA GLU A 63 -6.91 -4.80 12.91
C GLU A 63 -5.54 -4.20 13.25
N ASN A 64 -5.52 -3.01 13.84
CA ASN A 64 -4.32 -2.37 14.40
C ASN A 64 -3.19 -2.05 13.40
N LEU A 65 -3.48 -1.27 12.35
CA LEU A 65 -2.45 -0.64 11.50
C LEU A 65 -1.88 0.64 12.13
#